data_AF-A0A959AJF7-F1
#
_entry.id   AF-A0A959AJF7-F1
#
_cell.length_a   1.000
_cell.length_b   1.000
_cell.length_c   1.000
_cell.angle_alpha   90.00
_cell.angle_beta   90.00
_cell.angle_gamma   90.00
#
_symmetry.space_group_name_H-M   'P 1'
#
loop_
_entity.id
_entity.type
_entity.pdbx_description
1 polymer ?
#
loop_
_entity_poly.entity_id
_entity_poly.type
_entity_poly.pdbx_seq_one_letter_code
_entity_poly.pdbx_strand_id
1 'polypeptide(L)'
;MPCCSNKPPRVRLIRKALFRVLPVWNDNARCTGSAQRQVQWRFFRNGVLVFSSAFGAPDSTLAIGTGSSNLLLNASDAQLTAFLVEQEIPVNEGDQICVQVHIRNCQNEYATSNKVCFAATEVSTEACNCEFVTAFDTGQTGNTAIPPGGYSANGGELVFANGLMNPEGADFSAMPLTVDDLLAWITLDAACAGSLDIAEVTGISGDVPVPVDFAGLSASDFLVFRNGACQRAFSISGGSLTPATAPSEPSDRWHFVRLANTPEGCTLRRLTITASGNGTMFNLPTGYSAANPNKWLLFVNELLQYPTVNYTVSGNQIMLTQVASGDSVWITAIV
;
A
#
# COMPACT_ATOMS: atom_id res chain seq x y z
N MET A 1 42.15 28.53 0.16
CA MET A 1 41.22 28.76 1.30
C MET A 1 39.93 27.98 1.05
N PRO A 2 39.67 26.86 1.75
CA PRO A 2 38.39 26.16 1.66
C PRO A 2 37.56 26.43 2.92
N CYS A 3 36.38 27.07 2.81
CA CYS A 3 35.36 27.12 3.87
C CYS A 3 34.02 27.59 3.32
N CYS A 4 33.37 26.78 2.49
CA CYS A 4 31.92 26.82 2.36
C CYS A 4 31.39 25.47 2.84
N SER A 5 31.11 25.38 4.14
CA SER A 5 30.38 24.26 4.70
C SER A 5 28.94 24.33 4.20
N ASN A 6 28.53 23.30 3.47
CA ASN A 6 27.13 23.04 3.16
C ASN A 6 26.38 22.94 4.49
N LYS A 7 25.64 24.00 4.85
CA LYS A 7 24.67 23.92 5.94
C LYS A 7 23.62 22.89 5.52
N PRO A 8 23.34 21.86 6.34
CA PRO A 8 22.25 20.93 6.03
C PRO A 8 20.93 21.70 5.93
N PRO A 9 19.99 21.24 5.09
CA PRO A 9 18.69 21.87 4.95
C PRO A 9 18.04 21.99 6.32
N ARG A 10 17.62 23.21 6.68
CA ARG A 10 16.87 23.46 7.91
C ARG A 10 15.50 22.81 7.75
N VAL A 11 15.31 21.64 8.35
CA VAL A 11 13.99 21.02 8.47
C VAL A 11 13.08 22.02 9.18
N ARG A 12 12.05 22.48 8.48
CA ARG A 12 11.06 23.41 9.00
C ARG A 12 10.27 22.68 10.08
N LEU A 13 10.42 23.08 11.34
CA LEU A 13 9.62 22.56 12.45
C LEU A 13 8.12 22.75 12.15
N ILE A 14 7.35 21.67 12.11
CA ILE A 14 5.92 21.75 11.80
C ILE A 14 5.10 21.97 13.08
N ARG A 15 5.35 21.23 14.18
CA ARG A 15 4.65 21.45 15.48
C ARG A 15 5.53 21.10 16.69
N LYS A 16 5.35 21.82 17.82
CA LYS A 16 5.99 21.50 19.11
C LYS A 16 5.01 20.75 20.01
N ALA A 17 5.37 19.54 20.43
CA ALA A 17 4.70 18.82 21.50
C ALA A 17 5.42 19.13 22.82
N LEU A 18 4.67 19.61 23.82
CA LEU A 18 5.18 19.83 25.17
C LEU A 18 4.88 18.58 26.00
N PHE A 19 5.90 18.05 26.65
CA PHE A 19 5.75 16.91 27.53
C PHE A 19 5.49 17.40 28.94
N ARG A 20 4.41 16.91 29.54
CA ARG A 20 4.23 17.02 30.98
C ARG A 20 4.97 15.85 31.59
N VAL A 21 6.16 16.14 32.09
CA VAL A 21 6.99 15.18 32.79
C VAL A 21 6.39 14.95 34.18
N LEU A 22 6.16 13.68 34.55
CA LEU A 22 5.78 13.36 35.93
C LEU A 22 6.95 13.70 36.88
N PRO A 23 6.70 14.05 38.16
CA PRO A 23 7.71 14.58 39.08
C PRO A 23 8.96 13.71 39.33
N VAL A 24 8.98 12.48 38.80
CA VAL A 24 9.99 11.45 39.07
C VAL A 24 10.82 11.09 37.84
N TRP A 25 10.54 11.66 36.67
CA TRP A 25 11.23 11.27 35.43
C TRP A 25 12.74 11.52 35.48
N ASN A 26 13.51 10.43 35.48
CA ASN A 26 14.96 10.49 35.41
C ASN A 26 15.47 10.04 34.04
N ASP A 27 15.80 11.01 33.19
CA ASP A 27 16.31 10.78 31.83
C ASP A 27 17.77 10.26 31.81
N ASN A 28 18.45 10.27 32.96
CA ASN A 28 19.86 9.87 33.06
C ASN A 28 20.04 8.37 33.40
N ALA A 29 18.96 7.62 33.57
CA ALA A 29 19.03 6.18 33.82
C ALA A 29 19.49 5.44 32.54
N ARG A 30 20.81 5.27 32.39
CA ARG A 30 21.39 4.43 31.32
C ARG A 30 21.05 2.97 31.60
N CYS A 31 20.14 2.40 30.82
CA CYS A 31 19.86 0.98 30.87
C CYS A 31 20.78 0.20 29.92
N THR A 32 21.39 -0.86 30.44
CA THR A 32 22.22 -1.77 29.67
C THR A 32 21.34 -2.71 28.84
N GLY A 33 21.45 -2.65 27.51
CA GLY A 33 20.87 -3.65 26.60
C GLY A 33 19.47 -3.37 26.05
N SER A 34 18.87 -2.19 26.27
CA SER A 34 17.61 -1.78 25.63
C SER A 34 17.68 -0.35 25.10
N ALA A 35 16.78 -0.01 24.17
CA ALA A 35 16.62 1.38 23.74
C ALA A 35 16.32 2.26 24.97
N GLN A 36 17.07 3.35 25.14
CA GLN A 36 16.95 4.21 26.33
C GLN A 36 15.54 4.79 26.53
N ARG A 37 14.74 4.86 25.46
CA ARG A 37 13.36 5.33 25.48
C ARG A 37 12.52 4.47 24.56
N GLN A 38 11.36 4.07 25.05
CA GLN A 38 10.31 3.49 24.22
C GLN A 38 9.22 4.52 23.98
N VAL A 39 8.67 4.53 22.78
CA VAL A 39 7.64 5.47 22.33
C VAL A 39 6.36 4.70 22.04
N GLN A 40 5.23 5.26 22.44
CA GLN A 40 3.89 4.83 22.06
C GLN A 40 3.16 6.03 21.45
N TRP A 41 2.65 5.85 20.24
CA TRP A 41 1.82 6.81 19.54
C TRP A 41 0.35 6.55 19.84
N ARG A 42 -0.40 7.60 20.18
CA ARG A 42 -1.84 7.52 20.42
C ARG A 42 -2.53 8.54 19.54
N PHE A 43 -3.45 8.07 18.71
CA PHE A 43 -4.22 8.93 17.81
C PHE A 43 -5.66 8.97 18.27
N PHE A 44 -6.23 10.16 18.22
CA PHE A 44 -7.61 10.43 18.56
C PHE A 44 -8.30 11.04 17.34
N ARG A 45 -9.50 10.58 17.02
CA ARG A 45 -10.39 11.17 16.02
C ARG A 45 -11.60 11.74 16.73
N ASN A 46 -11.86 13.03 16.55
CA ASN A 46 -12.95 13.76 17.21
C ASN A 46 -12.97 13.52 18.74
N GLY A 47 -11.77 13.49 19.34
CA GLY A 47 -11.56 13.27 20.77
C GLY A 47 -11.53 11.80 21.23
N VAL A 48 -11.94 10.84 20.40
CA VAL A 48 -11.99 9.40 20.71
C VAL A 48 -10.69 8.72 20.29
N LEU A 49 -10.09 7.92 21.17
CA LEU A 49 -8.88 7.14 20.83
C LEU A 49 -9.21 6.11 19.74
N VAL A 50 -8.54 6.22 18.59
CA VAL A 50 -8.73 5.31 17.45
C VAL A 50 -7.52 4.40 17.21
N PHE A 51 -6.33 4.82 17.63
CA PHE A 51 -5.10 4.02 17.51
C PHE A 51 -4.21 4.17 18.72
N SER A 52 -3.52 3.09 19.08
CA SER A 52 -2.41 3.13 20.02
C SER A 52 -1.36 2.10 19.61
N SER A 53 -0.14 2.55 19.29
CA SER A 53 0.96 1.62 19.03
C SER A 53 1.40 0.90 20.32
N ALA A 54 2.12 -0.21 20.19
CA ALA A 54 2.90 -0.75 21.29
C ALA A 54 4.07 0.20 21.64
N PHE A 55 4.63 0.07 22.84
CA PHE A 55 5.89 0.74 23.19
C PHE A 55 7.04 0.10 22.42
N GLY A 56 7.64 0.86 21.50
CA GLY A 56 8.75 0.41 20.66
C GLY A 56 9.90 1.40 20.67
N ALA A 57 11.00 1.07 20.00
CA ALA A 57 12.01 2.08 19.67
C ALA A 57 11.36 3.19 18.79
N PRO A 58 11.86 4.44 18.84
CA PRO A 58 11.39 5.46 17.91
C PRO A 58 11.69 4.98 16.48
N ASP A 59 10.64 4.76 15.69
CA ASP A 59 10.79 4.48 14.25
C ASP A 59 11.22 5.76 13.50
N SER A 60 11.79 5.58 12.32
CA SER A 60 12.27 6.68 11.47
C SER A 60 11.12 7.43 10.77
N THR A 61 9.95 6.80 10.61
CA THR A 61 8.80 7.35 9.88
C THR A 61 8.07 8.44 10.65
N LEU A 62 8.02 8.37 11.99
CA LEU A 62 7.48 9.42 12.86
C LEU A 62 8.56 10.02 13.77
N ALA A 63 9.75 10.27 13.22
CA ALA A 63 10.94 10.59 13.99
C ALA A 63 10.70 11.67 15.07
N ILE A 64 11.00 11.29 16.31
CA ILE A 64 11.06 12.22 17.44
C ILE A 64 12.49 12.75 17.54
N GLY A 65 12.67 14.04 17.25
CA GLY A 65 14.00 14.67 17.32
C GLY A 65 14.58 14.64 18.74
N THR A 66 15.83 14.23 18.89
CA THR A 66 16.57 14.17 20.15
C THR A 66 17.18 15.53 20.52
N GLY A 67 16.34 16.50 20.89
CA GLY A 67 16.76 17.75 21.51
C GLY A 67 16.73 17.66 23.04
N SER A 68 17.71 18.26 23.73
CA SER A 68 17.97 18.12 25.19
C SER A 68 16.91 18.68 26.16
N SER A 69 15.71 19.03 25.67
CA SER A 69 14.62 19.55 26.52
C SER A 69 13.24 19.49 25.86
N ASN A 70 13.17 19.29 24.54
CA ASN A 70 11.92 19.18 23.82
C ASN A 70 12.03 18.06 22.79
N LEU A 71 11.06 17.17 22.84
CA LEU A 71 10.87 16.13 21.84
C LEU A 71 9.94 16.72 20.78
N LEU A 72 10.47 16.81 19.57
CA LEU A 72 9.79 17.45 18.46
C LEU A 72 9.15 16.37 17.60
N LEU A 73 7.85 16.51 17.34
CA LEU A 73 7.17 15.71 16.34
C LEU A 73 7.59 16.24 14.96
N ASN A 74 8.42 15.48 14.25
CA ASN A 74 8.84 15.83 12.90
C ASN A 74 7.99 15.12 11.85
N ALA A 75 6.68 15.31 11.94
CA ALA A 75 5.71 14.78 10.98
C ALA A 75 4.77 15.91 10.53
N SER A 76 4.48 15.95 9.24
CA SER A 76 3.44 16.81 8.68
C SER A 76 2.04 16.25 8.96
N ASP A 77 1.03 17.10 8.89
CA ASP A 77 -0.38 16.68 9.05
C ASP A 77 -0.73 15.58 8.02
N ALA A 78 -0.21 15.68 6.78
CA ALA A 78 -0.39 14.67 5.73
C ALA A 78 0.27 13.31 6.10
N GLN A 79 1.49 13.31 6.64
CA GLN A 79 2.16 12.08 7.09
C GLN A 79 1.42 11.41 8.24
N LEU A 80 0.86 12.18 9.17
CA LEU A 80 0.09 11.64 10.29
C LEU A 80 -1.25 11.07 9.83
N THR A 81 -1.91 11.70 8.87
CA THR A 81 -3.13 11.15 8.26
C THR A 81 -2.82 9.90 7.43
N ALA A 82 -1.76 9.91 6.62
CA ALA A 82 -1.31 8.74 5.84
C ALA A 82 -1.00 7.55 6.76
N PHE A 83 -0.31 7.78 7.88
CA PHE A 83 -0.07 6.75 8.88
C PHE A 83 -1.37 6.15 9.43
N LEU A 84 -2.36 6.97 9.81
CA LEU A 84 -3.66 6.45 10.26
C LEU A 84 -4.36 5.60 9.19
N VAL A 85 -4.29 6.06 7.94
CA VAL A 85 -4.87 5.41 6.78
C VAL A 85 -4.17 4.07 6.48
N GLU A 86 -2.85 3.99 6.69
CA GLU A 86 -2.05 2.75 6.62
C GLU A 86 -2.43 1.76 7.74
N GLN A 87 -2.77 2.26 8.93
CA GLN A 87 -3.30 1.44 10.03
C GLN A 87 -4.78 1.06 9.84
N GLU A 88 -5.33 1.22 8.63
CA GLU A 88 -6.73 0.95 8.26
C GLU A 88 -7.75 1.75 9.09
N ILE A 89 -7.35 2.90 9.64
CA ILE A 89 -8.25 3.78 10.38
C ILE A 89 -8.85 4.79 9.41
N PRO A 90 -10.17 4.76 9.18
CA PRO A 90 -10.81 5.69 8.27
C PRO A 90 -10.74 7.12 8.82
N VAL A 91 -10.32 8.06 7.98
CA VAL A 91 -10.28 9.49 8.26
C VAL A 91 -11.11 10.20 7.19
N ASN A 92 -12.08 11.01 7.60
CA ASN A 92 -12.91 11.81 6.70
C ASN A 92 -12.47 13.27 6.69
N GLU A 93 -12.78 13.99 5.63
CA GLU A 93 -12.62 15.44 5.59
C GLU A 93 -13.39 16.08 6.77
N GLY A 94 -12.70 16.97 7.48
CA GLY A 94 -13.26 17.65 8.65
C GLY A 94 -13.15 16.89 9.97
N ASP A 95 -12.68 15.65 9.98
CA ASP A 95 -12.32 14.96 11.23
C ASP A 95 -11.22 15.74 11.96
N GLN A 96 -11.34 15.93 13.28
CA GLN A 96 -10.24 16.45 14.09
C GLN A 96 -9.34 15.31 14.53
N ILE A 97 -8.14 15.24 13.98
CA ILE A 97 -7.12 14.27 14.39
C ILE A 97 -6.22 14.89 15.45
N CYS A 98 -6.05 14.20 16.57
CA CYS A 98 -5.11 14.58 17.61
C CYS A 98 -4.11 13.46 17.85
N VAL A 99 -2.83 13.83 17.96
CA VAL A 99 -1.76 12.90 18.30
C VAL A 99 -1.27 13.18 19.71
N GLN A 100 -1.07 12.12 20.48
CA GLN A 100 -0.43 12.14 21.79
C GLN A 100 0.68 11.12 21.81
N VAL A 101 1.84 11.52 22.34
CA VAL A 101 3.00 10.64 22.48
C VAL A 101 3.15 10.26 23.94
N HIS A 102 3.29 8.96 24.17
CA HIS A 102 3.69 8.41 25.46
C HIS A 102 5.14 7.94 25.32
N ILE A 103 5.96 8.26 26.31
CA ILE A 103 7.34 7.79 26.36
C ILE A 103 7.53 7.07 27.67
N ARG A 104 8.15 5.91 27.58
CA ARG A 104 8.47 5.06 28.72
C ARG A 104 9.99 4.93 28.81
N ASN A 105 10.54 5.19 29.99
CA ASN A 105 11.93 4.83 30.27
C ASN A 105 12.04 3.37 30.76
N CYS A 106 13.25 2.88 30.91
CA CYS A 106 13.47 1.51 31.36
C CYS A 106 13.05 1.23 32.81
N GLN A 107 12.85 2.27 33.63
CA GLN A 107 12.30 2.18 34.97
C GLN A 107 10.76 2.13 34.99
N ASN A 108 10.12 2.04 33.81
CA ASN A 108 8.67 2.04 33.64
C ASN A 108 8.02 3.36 34.09
N GLU A 109 8.78 4.46 34.09
CA GLU A 109 8.25 5.80 34.27
C GLU A 109 7.74 6.31 32.92
N TYR A 110 6.64 7.07 32.95
CA TYR A 110 5.98 7.56 31.74
C TYR A 110 5.96 9.09 31.68
N ALA A 111 6.20 9.63 30.48
CA ALA A 111 5.94 11.01 30.14
C ALA A 111 4.89 11.05 29.02
N THR A 112 3.95 11.99 29.13
CA THR A 112 2.87 12.15 28.16
C THR A 112 2.91 13.55 27.56
N SER A 113 2.85 13.63 26.24
CA SER A 113 2.71 14.91 25.55
C SER A 113 1.31 15.49 25.71
N ASN A 114 1.18 16.80 25.51
CA ASN A 114 -0.11 17.36 25.15
C ASN A 114 -0.62 16.73 23.85
N LYS A 115 -1.94 16.73 23.66
CA LYS A 115 -2.54 16.41 22.37
C LYS A 115 -2.20 17.53 21.37
N VAL A 116 -1.66 17.16 20.22
CA VAL A 116 -1.47 18.07 19.09
C VAL A 116 -2.55 17.75 18.08
N CYS A 117 -3.50 18.66 17.91
CA CYS A 117 -4.64 18.46 17.02
C CYS A 117 -4.48 19.25 15.72
N PHE A 118 -4.98 18.66 14.65
CA PHE A 118 -5.12 19.26 13.34
C PHE A 118 -6.47 18.81 12.76
N ALA A 119 -7.08 19.63 11.92
CA ALA A 119 -8.12 19.10 11.06
C ALA A 119 -7.45 18.10 10.13
N ALA A 120 -8.06 16.94 9.91
CA ALA A 120 -7.85 16.17 8.71
C ALA A 120 -8.13 17.14 7.56
N THR A 121 -7.07 17.79 7.11
CA THR A 121 -7.01 18.30 5.76
C THR A 121 -7.31 17.07 4.93
N GLU A 122 -8.04 17.23 3.82
CA GLU A 122 -7.79 16.28 2.73
C GLU A 122 -6.27 16.13 2.72
N VAL A 123 -5.78 14.91 2.95
CA VAL A 123 -4.58 14.54 2.24
C VAL A 123 -5.08 14.78 0.83
N SER A 124 -4.83 15.97 0.28
CA SER A 124 -4.90 16.17 -1.13
C SER A 124 -3.81 15.21 -1.56
N THR A 125 -4.22 13.97 -1.80
CA THR A 125 -3.92 13.39 -3.08
C THR A 125 -4.07 14.59 -4.00
N GLU A 126 -2.97 15.18 -4.45
CA GLU A 126 -3.04 15.75 -5.78
C GLU A 126 -3.60 14.59 -6.57
N ALA A 127 -4.93 14.63 -6.80
CA ALA A 127 -5.72 13.42 -6.95
C ALA A 127 -5.01 12.63 -8.02
N CYS A 128 -4.41 11.48 -7.65
CA CYS A 128 -3.52 10.82 -8.57
C CYS A 128 -4.32 10.64 -9.84
N ASN A 129 -3.93 11.34 -10.91
CA ASN A 129 -4.76 11.38 -12.11
C ASN A 129 -4.57 10.10 -12.92
N CYS A 130 -3.60 9.26 -12.55
CA CYS A 130 -3.42 7.95 -13.13
C CYS A 130 -4.67 7.09 -12.95
N GLU A 131 -5.07 6.42 -14.02
CA GLU A 131 -6.16 5.45 -14.02
C GLU A 131 -5.71 4.17 -14.71
N PHE A 132 -6.25 3.03 -14.28
CA PHE A 132 -6.12 1.82 -15.07
C PHE A 132 -6.97 1.96 -16.33
N VAL A 133 -6.37 1.76 -17.49
CA VAL A 133 -7.15 1.51 -18.70
C VAL A 133 -7.30 0.01 -18.82
N THR A 134 -8.53 -0.47 -18.68
CA THR A 134 -8.85 -1.89 -18.78
C THR A 134 -9.63 -2.16 -20.05
N ALA A 135 -9.25 -3.21 -20.76
CA ALA A 135 -10.05 -3.78 -21.83
C ALA A 135 -10.33 -5.25 -21.51
N PHE A 136 -11.54 -5.69 -21.81
CA PHE A 136 -11.96 -7.07 -21.61
C PHE A 136 -12.40 -7.65 -22.95
N ASP A 137 -12.08 -8.91 -23.18
CA ASP A 137 -12.50 -9.64 -24.38
C ASP A 137 -12.70 -11.12 -24.08
N THR A 138 -13.41 -11.79 -24.97
CA THR A 138 -13.68 -13.23 -24.90
C THR A 138 -13.66 -13.84 -26.31
N GLY A 139 -13.59 -15.17 -26.41
CA GLY A 139 -13.73 -15.84 -27.71
C GLY A 139 -12.49 -15.83 -28.59
N GLN A 140 -11.34 -15.35 -28.10
CA GLN A 140 -10.08 -15.44 -28.81
C GLN A 140 -9.54 -16.88 -28.80
N THR A 141 -8.73 -17.23 -29.80
CA THR A 141 -8.10 -18.55 -29.89
C THR A 141 -6.67 -18.44 -30.40
N GLY A 142 -5.84 -19.44 -30.09
CA GLY A 142 -4.48 -19.53 -30.57
C GLY A 142 -3.45 -19.01 -29.56
N ASN A 143 -2.26 -18.66 -30.05
CA ASN A 143 -1.10 -18.42 -29.18
C ASN A 143 -0.83 -16.92 -28.95
N THR A 144 -1.69 -16.03 -29.42
CA THR A 144 -1.45 -14.59 -29.29
C THR A 144 -2.77 -13.88 -29.03
N ALA A 145 -2.85 -13.21 -27.88
CA ALA A 145 -3.98 -12.37 -27.54
C ALA A 145 -3.89 -11.05 -28.32
N ILE A 146 -5.01 -10.57 -28.85
CA ILE A 146 -5.09 -9.31 -29.58
C ILE A 146 -5.94 -8.34 -28.76
N PRO A 147 -5.42 -7.18 -28.33
CA PRO A 147 -6.23 -6.25 -27.56
C PRO A 147 -7.43 -5.75 -28.38
N PRO A 148 -8.60 -5.49 -27.73
CA PRO A 148 -9.77 -4.93 -28.41
C PRO A 148 -9.44 -3.64 -29.16
N GLY A 149 -10.14 -3.41 -30.28
CA GLY A 149 -9.96 -2.22 -31.09
C GLY A 149 -10.13 -0.92 -30.28
N GLY A 150 -9.17 -0.01 -30.37
CA GLY A 150 -9.15 1.25 -29.62
C GLY A 150 -8.37 1.19 -28.30
N TYR A 151 -7.96 -0.01 -27.86
CA TYR A 151 -6.99 -0.14 -26.79
C TYR A 151 -5.57 0.05 -27.35
N SER A 152 -4.83 1.01 -26.78
CA SER A 152 -3.44 1.27 -27.10
C SER A 152 -2.63 1.15 -25.82
N ALA A 153 -1.75 0.15 -25.75
CA ALA A 153 -0.81 0.05 -24.64
C ALA A 153 0.13 1.25 -24.67
N ASN A 154 0.00 2.17 -23.71
CA ASN A 154 0.87 3.34 -23.58
C ASN A 154 2.08 3.02 -22.69
N GLY A 155 2.71 1.86 -22.95
CA GLY A 155 3.84 1.34 -22.16
C GLY A 155 3.40 0.58 -20.90
N GLY A 156 4.04 -0.57 -20.65
CA GLY A 156 3.69 -1.49 -19.56
C GLY A 156 2.27 -2.04 -19.70
N GLU A 157 2.15 -3.32 -20.04
CA GLU A 157 0.87 -3.99 -20.20
C GLU A 157 0.85 -5.26 -19.37
N LEU A 158 -0.19 -5.41 -18.57
CA LEU A 158 -0.52 -6.68 -17.92
C LEU A 158 -1.64 -7.32 -18.72
N VAL A 159 -1.41 -8.55 -19.15
CA VAL A 159 -2.43 -9.35 -19.82
C VAL A 159 -2.84 -10.46 -18.87
N PHE A 160 -4.13 -10.71 -18.75
CA PHE A 160 -4.69 -11.76 -17.91
C PHE A 160 -5.54 -12.69 -18.75
N ALA A 161 -5.47 -13.98 -18.43
CA ALA A 161 -6.40 -15.00 -18.91
C ALA A 161 -7.01 -15.72 -17.72
N ASN A 162 -8.34 -15.76 -17.64
CA ASN A 162 -9.11 -16.35 -16.54
C ASN A 162 -8.64 -15.90 -15.14
N GLY A 163 -8.28 -14.63 -15.02
CA GLY A 163 -7.82 -14.01 -13.78
C GLY A 163 -6.35 -14.22 -13.44
N LEU A 164 -5.62 -15.04 -14.20
CA LEU A 164 -4.17 -15.23 -14.04
C LEU A 164 -3.41 -14.28 -14.96
N MET A 165 -2.42 -13.59 -14.41
CA MET A 165 -1.53 -12.75 -15.21
C MET A 165 -0.66 -13.62 -16.11
N ASN A 166 -0.67 -13.35 -17.42
CA ASN A 166 0.23 -13.96 -18.38
C ASN A 166 1.56 -13.22 -18.38
N PRO A 167 2.65 -13.86 -17.93
CA PRO A 167 3.92 -13.17 -17.78
C PRO A 167 4.62 -12.88 -19.11
N GLU A 168 4.30 -13.61 -20.17
CA GLU A 168 4.74 -13.32 -21.55
C GLU A 168 3.90 -12.23 -22.24
N GLY A 169 3.03 -11.54 -21.50
CA GLY A 169 2.15 -10.51 -22.03
C GLY A 169 1.12 -11.10 -22.99
N ALA A 170 1.18 -10.75 -24.27
CA ALA A 170 0.22 -11.23 -25.27
C ALA A 170 0.57 -12.61 -25.86
N ASP A 171 1.74 -13.19 -25.55
CA ASP A 171 2.14 -14.51 -26.05
C ASP A 171 1.63 -15.63 -25.14
N PHE A 172 0.74 -16.45 -25.67
CA PHE A 172 0.11 -17.60 -25.01
C PHE A 172 0.62 -18.94 -25.57
N SER A 173 1.82 -18.98 -26.15
CA SER A 173 2.38 -20.21 -26.72
C SER A 173 2.54 -21.36 -25.73
N ALA A 174 2.76 -21.07 -24.44
CA ALA A 174 2.83 -22.07 -23.38
C ALA A 174 1.45 -22.60 -22.95
N MET A 175 0.39 -21.79 -23.09
CA MET A 175 -0.99 -22.10 -22.73
C MET A 175 -1.94 -21.47 -23.76
N PRO A 176 -2.17 -22.12 -24.91
CA PRO A 176 -2.97 -21.55 -25.99
C PRO A 176 -4.38 -21.17 -25.56
N LEU A 177 -4.85 -20.03 -26.06
CA LEU A 177 -6.17 -19.50 -25.80
C LEU A 177 -7.26 -20.37 -26.42
N THR A 178 -8.34 -20.50 -25.68
CA THR A 178 -9.58 -21.14 -26.05
C THR A 178 -10.72 -20.12 -26.07
N VAL A 179 -11.79 -20.43 -26.80
CA VAL A 179 -12.95 -19.54 -26.94
C VAL A 179 -13.63 -19.19 -25.61
N ASP A 180 -13.43 -20.01 -24.59
CA ASP A 180 -14.04 -19.84 -23.27
C ASP A 180 -13.19 -18.97 -22.33
N ASP A 181 -11.97 -18.60 -22.74
CA ASP A 181 -11.07 -17.80 -21.92
C ASP A 181 -11.54 -16.34 -21.82
N LEU A 182 -11.53 -15.83 -20.60
CA LEU A 182 -11.78 -14.42 -20.31
C LEU A 182 -10.46 -13.66 -20.31
N LEU A 183 -10.33 -12.64 -21.15
CA LEU A 183 -9.11 -11.85 -21.27
C LEU A 183 -9.29 -10.47 -20.64
N ALA A 184 -8.24 -9.99 -19.99
CA ALA A 184 -8.14 -8.60 -19.55
C ALA A 184 -6.78 -8.02 -19.91
N TRP A 185 -6.78 -6.84 -20.51
CA TRP A 185 -5.58 -6.04 -20.73
C TRP A 185 -5.65 -4.85 -19.79
N ILE A 186 -4.56 -4.60 -19.06
CA ILE A 186 -4.46 -3.53 -18.08
C ILE A 186 -3.20 -2.72 -18.39
N THR A 187 -3.40 -1.43 -18.60
CA THR A 187 -2.32 -0.43 -18.70
C THR A 187 -2.71 0.80 -17.88
N LEU A 188 -1.91 1.86 -17.97
CA LEU A 188 -2.23 3.15 -17.39
C LEU A 188 -2.74 4.11 -18.46
N ASP A 189 -3.55 5.06 -18.04
CA ASP A 189 -4.04 6.13 -18.89
C ASP A 189 -2.89 7.03 -19.40
N ALA A 190 -3.22 7.92 -20.33
CA ALA A 190 -2.22 8.77 -20.97
C ALA A 190 -1.48 9.69 -19.98
N ALA A 191 -2.09 10.05 -18.85
CA ALA A 191 -1.45 10.87 -17.83
C ALA A 191 -0.26 10.15 -17.16
N CYS A 192 -0.28 8.82 -17.14
CA CYS A 192 0.71 7.97 -16.47
C CYS A 192 1.25 6.88 -17.39
N ALA A 193 1.23 7.15 -18.69
CA ALA A 193 1.82 6.31 -19.72
C ALA A 193 3.29 5.99 -19.38
N GLY A 194 3.65 4.70 -19.42
CA GLY A 194 5.00 4.24 -19.13
C GLY A 194 5.38 4.27 -17.65
N SER A 195 4.46 4.62 -16.76
CA SER A 195 4.68 4.54 -15.31
C SER A 195 4.48 3.13 -14.74
N LEU A 196 4.01 2.17 -15.54
CA LEU A 196 3.88 0.80 -15.08
C LEU A 196 5.19 0.04 -15.31
N ASP A 197 5.89 -0.25 -14.22
CA ASP A 197 7.18 -0.95 -14.23
C ASP A 197 7.00 -2.41 -13.77
N ILE A 198 7.57 -3.35 -14.52
CA ILE A 198 7.41 -4.79 -14.31
C ILE A 198 8.79 -5.43 -14.28
N ALA A 199 9.09 -6.15 -13.20
CA ALA A 199 10.33 -6.91 -13.06
C ALA A 199 10.03 -8.39 -12.80
N GLU A 200 10.81 -9.28 -13.43
CA GLU A 200 10.66 -10.73 -13.30
C GLU A 200 11.83 -11.34 -12.52
N VAL A 201 11.52 -12.34 -11.68
CA VAL A 201 12.48 -13.19 -10.98
C VAL A 201 12.04 -14.65 -11.11
N THR A 202 12.94 -15.55 -11.52
CA THR A 202 12.64 -16.98 -11.69
C THR A 202 13.73 -17.86 -11.08
N GLY A 203 13.45 -19.15 -10.87
CA GLY A 203 14.50 -20.13 -10.61
C GLY A 203 14.99 -20.22 -9.16
N ILE A 204 14.24 -19.70 -8.19
CA ILE A 204 14.71 -19.53 -6.81
C ILE A 204 13.87 -20.35 -5.85
N SER A 205 14.53 -21.06 -4.94
CA SER A 205 13.88 -21.74 -3.82
C SER A 205 14.02 -20.94 -2.53
N GLY A 206 12.94 -20.85 -1.75
CA GLY A 206 12.88 -20.14 -0.48
C GLY A 206 12.50 -18.66 -0.60
N ASP A 207 13.40 -17.79 -0.12
CA ASP A 207 13.23 -16.34 -0.10
C ASP A 207 13.55 -15.76 -1.50
N VAL A 208 12.69 -14.85 -1.98
CA VAL A 208 12.77 -14.31 -3.34
C VAL A 208 13.42 -12.93 -3.29
N PRO A 209 14.56 -12.69 -3.95
CA PRO A 209 15.18 -11.37 -3.98
C PRO A 209 14.23 -10.36 -4.63
N VAL A 210 14.00 -9.24 -3.96
CA VAL A 210 13.25 -8.13 -4.52
C VAL A 210 14.15 -7.42 -5.54
N PRO A 211 13.67 -7.16 -6.76
CA PRO A 211 14.42 -6.40 -7.75
C PRO A 211 14.96 -5.08 -7.18
N VAL A 212 16.16 -4.67 -7.59
CA VAL A 212 16.85 -3.51 -7.00
C VAL A 212 16.02 -2.24 -7.03
N ASP A 213 15.26 -2.04 -8.12
CA ASP A 213 14.41 -0.86 -8.29
C ASP A 213 13.16 -0.87 -7.39
N PHE A 214 12.84 -2.02 -6.79
CA PHE A 214 11.78 -2.21 -5.82
C PHE A 214 12.31 -2.26 -4.37
N ALA A 215 13.63 -2.29 -4.19
CA ALA A 215 14.25 -2.36 -2.87
C ALA A 215 13.99 -1.08 -2.07
N GLY A 216 13.48 -1.23 -0.84
CA GLY A 216 13.19 -0.12 0.06
C GLY A 216 11.78 0.47 -0.10
N LEU A 217 10.98 -0.01 -1.05
CA LEU A 217 9.55 0.29 -1.12
C LEU A 217 8.78 -0.51 -0.07
N SER A 218 7.62 0.02 0.33
CA SER A 218 6.70 -0.73 1.19
C SER A 218 6.00 -1.82 0.39
N ALA A 219 5.58 -2.90 1.05
CA ALA A 219 4.83 -3.99 0.42
C ALA A 219 3.48 -3.53 -0.19
N SER A 220 2.96 -2.39 0.27
CA SER A 220 1.77 -1.76 -0.29
C SER A 220 1.99 -1.09 -1.63
N ASP A 221 3.22 -0.68 -1.96
CA ASP A 221 3.52 0.14 -3.14
C ASP A 221 3.57 -0.65 -4.45
N PHE A 222 3.47 -1.98 -4.40
CA PHE A 222 3.54 -2.83 -5.58
C PHE A 222 2.69 -4.11 -5.46
N LEU A 223 2.37 -4.67 -6.62
CA LEU A 223 1.75 -5.97 -6.79
C LEU A 223 2.84 -7.02 -7.00
N VAL A 224 2.59 -8.22 -6.50
CA VAL A 224 3.47 -9.37 -6.69
C VAL A 224 2.63 -10.50 -7.25
N PHE A 225 3.07 -11.13 -8.33
CA PHE A 225 2.44 -12.30 -8.90
C PHE A 225 3.40 -13.48 -8.85
N ARG A 226 2.90 -14.66 -8.45
CA ARG A 226 3.62 -15.93 -8.50
C ARG A 226 2.87 -16.84 -9.46
N ASN A 227 3.52 -17.25 -10.55
CA ASN A 227 2.91 -18.07 -11.60
C ASN A 227 1.56 -17.49 -12.10
N GLY A 228 1.51 -16.16 -12.25
CA GLY A 228 0.31 -15.44 -12.68
C GLY A 228 -0.72 -15.15 -11.57
N ALA A 229 -0.65 -15.81 -10.42
CA ALA A 229 -1.56 -15.57 -9.29
C ALA A 229 -1.04 -14.42 -8.40
N CYS A 230 -1.88 -13.43 -8.14
CA CYS A 230 -1.50 -12.25 -7.35
C CYS A 230 -1.34 -12.64 -5.87
N GLN A 231 -0.23 -12.24 -5.23
CA GLN A 231 0.14 -12.68 -3.89
C GLN A 231 -0.42 -11.75 -2.80
N ARG A 232 -1.37 -12.26 -2.01
CA ARG A 232 -2.06 -11.45 -0.98
C ARG A 232 -1.19 -11.04 0.19
N ALA A 233 -0.32 -11.94 0.62
CA ALA A 233 0.43 -11.81 1.84
C ALA A 233 1.87 -12.24 1.58
N PHE A 234 2.77 -11.31 1.86
CA PHE A 234 4.21 -11.49 1.83
C PHE A 234 4.82 -10.45 2.76
N SER A 235 6.02 -10.73 3.25
CA SER A 235 6.82 -9.74 3.96
C SER A 235 8.04 -9.38 3.13
N ILE A 236 8.53 -8.15 3.30
CA ILE A 236 9.79 -7.72 2.71
C ILE A 236 10.73 -7.39 3.84
N SER A 237 11.91 -8.01 3.85
CA SER A 237 12.96 -7.74 4.81
C SER A 237 14.32 -7.84 4.14
N GLY A 238 15.17 -6.83 4.33
CA GLY A 238 16.54 -6.84 3.79
C GLY A 238 16.62 -6.96 2.27
N GLY A 239 15.61 -6.49 1.53
CA GLY A 239 15.55 -6.64 0.07
C GLY A 239 15.13 -8.03 -0.41
N SER A 240 14.59 -8.86 0.49
CA SER A 240 14.05 -10.17 0.15
C SER A 240 12.57 -10.23 0.48
N LEU A 241 11.81 -10.88 -0.40
CA LEU A 241 10.41 -11.20 -0.23
C LEU A 241 10.28 -12.61 0.34
N THR A 242 9.58 -12.73 1.46
CA THR A 242 9.18 -14.02 2.04
C THR A 242 7.68 -14.22 1.80
N PRO A 243 7.27 -15.21 1.00
CA PRO A 243 5.85 -15.51 0.79
C PRO A 243 5.18 -15.93 2.10
N ALA A 244 3.93 -15.54 2.33
CA ALA A 244 3.19 -16.00 3.51
C ALA A 244 2.68 -17.45 3.38
N THR A 245 2.71 -18.01 2.18
CA THR A 245 2.25 -19.36 1.87
C THR A 245 3.45 -20.32 1.71
N ALA A 246 3.35 -21.31 0.82
CA ALA A 246 4.43 -22.25 0.58
C ALA A 246 5.72 -21.51 0.14
N PRO A 247 6.91 -21.98 0.54
CA PRO A 247 8.19 -21.46 0.05
C PRO A 247 8.22 -21.41 -1.48
N SER A 248 9.06 -20.53 -2.06
CA SER A 248 9.25 -20.55 -3.51
C SER A 248 9.94 -21.84 -3.94
N GLU A 249 9.58 -22.31 -5.13
CA GLU A 249 10.15 -23.46 -5.81
C GLU A 249 10.92 -23.00 -7.07
N PRO A 250 11.90 -23.76 -7.56
CA PRO A 250 12.68 -23.38 -8.74
C PRO A 250 11.85 -23.15 -10.02
N SER A 251 10.66 -23.75 -10.12
CA SER A 251 9.75 -23.53 -11.25
C SER A 251 8.93 -22.25 -11.13
N ASP A 252 8.96 -21.58 -9.98
CA ASP A 252 8.15 -20.39 -9.78
C ASP A 252 8.69 -19.20 -10.57
N ARG A 253 7.74 -18.44 -11.11
CA ARG A 253 7.98 -17.17 -11.76
C ARG A 253 7.31 -16.06 -10.98
N TRP A 254 8.11 -15.11 -10.53
CA TRP A 254 7.70 -13.98 -9.74
C TRP A 254 7.72 -12.72 -10.58
N HIS A 255 6.64 -11.96 -10.52
CA HIS A 255 6.52 -10.67 -11.20
C HIS A 255 6.21 -9.59 -10.18
N PHE A 256 6.98 -8.53 -10.21
CA PHE A 256 6.83 -7.36 -9.37
C PHE A 256 6.32 -6.23 -10.25
N VAL A 257 5.18 -5.65 -9.89
CA VAL A 257 4.54 -4.59 -10.68
C VAL A 257 4.35 -3.37 -9.79
N ARG A 258 4.91 -2.23 -10.17
CA ARG A 258 4.77 -0.97 -9.43
C ARG A 258 4.38 0.18 -10.34
N LEU A 259 4.01 1.28 -9.70
CA LEU A 259 4.01 2.60 -10.31
C LEU A 259 5.40 3.24 -10.14
N ALA A 260 6.08 3.52 -11.24
CA ALA A 260 7.36 4.20 -11.32
C ALA A 260 7.20 5.52 -12.09
N ASN A 261 7.98 6.55 -11.73
CA ASN A 261 8.01 7.82 -12.47
C ASN A 261 6.62 8.48 -12.64
N THR A 262 5.70 8.25 -11.71
CA THR A 262 4.38 8.89 -11.73
C THR A 262 4.49 10.37 -11.33
N PRO A 263 3.50 11.21 -11.70
CA PRO A 263 3.31 12.50 -11.06
C PRO A 263 3.33 12.34 -9.52
N GLU A 264 3.90 13.31 -8.81
CA GLU A 264 4.10 13.21 -7.36
C GLU A 264 2.81 12.77 -6.65
N GLY A 265 2.92 11.74 -5.79
CA GLY A 265 1.83 11.28 -4.92
C GLY A 265 1.08 10.03 -5.36
N CYS A 266 1.22 9.59 -6.62
CA CYS A 266 0.56 8.37 -7.09
C CYS A 266 1.19 7.09 -6.54
N THR A 267 0.45 6.32 -5.75
CA THR A 267 0.89 5.02 -5.24
C THR A 267 -0.18 3.94 -5.43
N LEU A 268 0.24 2.67 -5.35
CA LEU A 268 -0.71 1.57 -5.23
C LEU A 268 -1.11 1.42 -3.77
N ARG A 269 -2.39 1.15 -3.54
CA ARG A 269 -2.90 0.84 -2.21
C ARG A 269 -3.78 -0.38 -2.24
N ARG A 270 -3.49 -1.31 -1.33
CA ARG A 270 -4.19 -2.57 -1.18
C ARG A 270 -5.17 -2.51 -0.01
N LEU A 271 -6.37 -3.03 -0.21
CA LEU A 271 -7.37 -3.30 0.81
C LEU A 271 -7.72 -4.78 0.79
N THR A 272 -7.76 -5.42 1.96
CA THR A 272 -8.17 -6.83 2.08
C THR A 272 -9.52 -6.93 2.79
N ILE A 273 -10.40 -7.79 2.29
CA ILE A 273 -11.74 -8.04 2.78
C ILE A 273 -11.97 -9.55 2.79
N THR A 274 -12.61 -10.07 3.84
CA THR A 274 -13.03 -11.47 3.88
C THR A 274 -14.46 -11.59 3.35
N ALA A 275 -14.68 -12.42 2.33
CA ALA A 275 -16.02 -12.67 1.80
C ALA A 275 -16.91 -13.42 2.80
N SER A 276 -18.18 -13.04 2.85
CA SER A 276 -19.21 -13.73 3.64
C SER A 276 -20.00 -14.78 2.84
N GLY A 277 -19.63 -15.02 1.58
CA GLY A 277 -20.33 -15.91 0.65
C GLY A 277 -21.00 -15.18 -0.53
N ASN A 278 -21.80 -15.90 -1.31
CA ASN A 278 -22.44 -15.34 -2.51
C ASN A 278 -23.28 -14.09 -2.17
N GLY A 279 -23.15 -13.04 -3.00
CA GLY A 279 -23.76 -11.75 -2.72
C GLY A 279 -23.04 -10.95 -1.63
N THR A 280 -21.78 -11.27 -1.32
CA THR A 280 -20.93 -10.42 -0.47
C THR A 280 -20.96 -9.01 -1.04
N MET A 281 -21.35 -8.06 -0.19
CA MET A 281 -21.35 -6.63 -0.51
C MET A 281 -20.44 -5.89 0.45
N PHE A 282 -19.68 -4.95 -0.08
CA PHE A 282 -18.87 -4.06 0.75
C PHE A 282 -18.76 -2.68 0.11
N ASN A 283 -18.52 -1.68 0.94
CA ASN A 283 -18.33 -0.31 0.49
C ASN A 283 -16.85 -0.08 0.18
N LEU A 284 -16.58 0.60 -0.92
CA LEU A 284 -15.24 1.09 -1.25
C LEU A 284 -14.81 2.16 -0.23
N PRO A 285 -13.57 2.11 0.29
CA PRO A 285 -13.07 3.14 1.20
C PRO A 285 -12.96 4.51 0.51
N THR A 286 -12.88 5.57 1.31
CA THR A 286 -12.52 6.90 0.82
C THR A 286 -11.21 6.85 0.03
N GLY A 287 -11.20 7.44 -1.17
CA GLY A 287 -10.09 7.37 -2.13
C GLY A 287 -10.26 6.31 -3.23
N TYR A 288 -11.10 5.29 -3.00
CA TYR A 288 -11.48 4.31 -4.00
C TYR A 288 -12.78 4.81 -4.66
N SER A 289 -12.66 5.58 -5.73
CA SER A 289 -13.84 6.13 -6.39
C SER A 289 -14.62 5.02 -7.09
N ALA A 290 -15.77 4.65 -6.53
CA ALA A 290 -16.67 3.70 -7.19
C ALA A 290 -17.36 4.32 -8.43
N ALA A 291 -17.43 5.66 -8.47
CA ALA A 291 -17.83 6.40 -9.66
C ALA A 291 -16.82 6.23 -10.81
N ASN A 292 -15.61 5.78 -10.52
CA ASN A 292 -14.61 5.45 -11.52
C ASN A 292 -14.01 4.05 -11.29
N PRO A 293 -14.63 2.99 -11.85
CA PRO A 293 -14.13 1.61 -11.69
C PRO A 293 -12.72 1.41 -12.26
N ASN A 294 -12.22 2.34 -13.07
CA ASN A 294 -10.85 2.32 -13.60
C ASN A 294 -9.78 2.70 -12.56
N LYS A 295 -10.15 3.14 -11.34
CA LYS A 295 -9.18 3.45 -10.29
C LYS A 295 -8.67 2.21 -9.55
N TRP A 296 -9.28 1.05 -9.75
CA TRP A 296 -8.96 -0.13 -8.95
C TRP A 296 -9.12 -1.44 -9.71
N LEU A 297 -8.40 -2.44 -9.23
CA LEU A 297 -8.46 -3.83 -9.64
C LEU A 297 -8.97 -4.66 -8.47
N LEU A 298 -9.86 -5.61 -8.74
CA LEU A 298 -10.43 -6.51 -7.75
C LEU A 298 -9.92 -7.92 -8.00
N PHE A 299 -9.50 -8.57 -6.92
CA PHE A 299 -9.03 -9.93 -6.94
C PHE A 299 -9.80 -10.75 -5.92
N VAL A 300 -10.05 -12.02 -6.23
CA VAL A 300 -10.63 -13.02 -5.31
C VAL A 300 -9.74 -14.25 -5.37
N ASN A 301 -9.26 -14.71 -4.21
CA ASN A 301 -8.36 -15.86 -4.11
C ASN A 301 -7.22 -15.78 -5.13
N GLU A 302 -6.55 -14.62 -5.17
CA GLU A 302 -5.35 -14.38 -6.01
C GLU A 302 -5.65 -14.21 -7.52
N LEU A 303 -6.91 -14.33 -7.96
CA LEU A 303 -7.33 -14.19 -9.34
C LEU A 303 -8.01 -12.84 -9.60
N LEU A 304 -7.64 -12.17 -10.68
CA LEU A 304 -8.31 -10.95 -11.15
C LEU A 304 -9.78 -11.26 -11.48
N GLN A 305 -10.68 -10.39 -11.04
CA GLN A 305 -12.10 -10.48 -11.29
C GLN A 305 -12.53 -9.55 -12.42
N TYR A 306 -13.53 -9.97 -13.18
CA TYR A 306 -14.03 -9.26 -14.36
C TYR A 306 -15.33 -8.53 -13.99
N PRO A 307 -15.41 -7.20 -14.23
CA PRO A 307 -16.64 -6.45 -14.02
C PRO A 307 -17.79 -7.04 -14.83
N THR A 308 -19.01 -6.95 -14.31
CA THR A 308 -20.27 -7.50 -14.87
C THR A 308 -20.38 -9.03 -14.93
N VAL A 309 -19.24 -9.75 -14.93
CA VAL A 309 -19.20 -11.21 -14.88
C VAL A 309 -19.12 -11.68 -13.42
N ASN A 310 -18.07 -11.26 -12.71
CA ASN A 310 -17.79 -11.71 -11.34
C ASN A 310 -18.30 -10.75 -10.27
N TYR A 311 -18.53 -9.48 -10.64
CA TYR A 311 -19.03 -8.48 -9.71
C TYR A 311 -19.79 -7.36 -10.41
N THR A 312 -20.58 -6.62 -9.64
CA THR A 312 -21.25 -5.40 -10.09
C THR A 312 -20.91 -4.24 -9.15
N VAL A 313 -20.96 -3.02 -9.67
CA VAL A 313 -20.70 -1.78 -8.92
C VAL A 313 -21.97 -0.94 -8.96
N SER A 314 -22.45 -0.51 -7.79
CA SER A 314 -23.62 0.36 -7.65
C SER A 314 -23.37 1.41 -6.58
N GLY A 315 -23.25 2.68 -6.98
CA GLY A 315 -22.74 3.72 -6.09
C GLY A 315 -21.37 3.31 -5.54
N ASN A 316 -21.17 3.44 -4.22
CA ASN A 316 -19.93 3.02 -3.54
C ASN A 316 -19.86 1.54 -3.17
N GLN A 317 -20.83 0.73 -3.59
CA GLN A 317 -20.94 -0.67 -3.20
C GLN A 317 -20.49 -1.60 -4.32
N ILE A 318 -19.66 -2.58 -3.98
CA ILE A 318 -19.32 -3.70 -4.85
C ILE A 318 -20.11 -4.92 -4.38
N MET A 319 -20.74 -5.63 -5.30
CA MET A 319 -21.42 -6.89 -5.04
C MET A 319 -20.79 -8.02 -5.86
N LEU A 320 -20.28 -9.04 -5.18
CA LEU A 320 -19.66 -10.21 -5.80
C LEU A 320 -20.73 -11.24 -6.17
N THR A 321 -20.72 -11.72 -7.41
CA THR A 321 -21.73 -12.65 -7.94
C THR A 321 -21.39 -14.12 -7.68
N GLN A 322 -20.10 -14.46 -7.54
CA GLN A 322 -19.62 -15.83 -7.34
C GLN A 322 -18.44 -15.87 -6.37
N VAL A 323 -18.71 -15.95 -5.07
CA VAL A 323 -17.68 -16.14 -4.02
C VAL A 323 -18.17 -17.05 -2.91
N ALA A 324 -17.28 -17.90 -2.42
CA ALA A 324 -17.53 -18.71 -1.24
C ALA A 324 -17.28 -17.92 0.05
N SER A 325 -17.92 -18.37 1.13
CA SER A 325 -17.65 -17.81 2.45
C SER A 325 -16.21 -18.14 2.86
N GLY A 326 -15.45 -17.13 3.29
CA GLY A 326 -14.04 -17.28 3.63
C GLY A 326 -13.08 -17.04 2.48
N ASP A 327 -13.58 -16.79 1.27
CA ASP A 327 -12.73 -16.33 0.17
C ASP A 327 -12.07 -15.00 0.52
N SER A 328 -10.82 -14.87 0.07
CA SER A 328 -10.02 -13.66 0.28
C SER A 328 -10.29 -12.71 -0.87
N VAL A 329 -10.91 -11.57 -0.56
CA VAL A 329 -11.19 -10.50 -1.51
C VAL A 329 -10.20 -9.38 -1.25
N TRP A 330 -9.68 -8.78 -2.30
CA TRP A 330 -8.74 -7.68 -2.15
C TRP A 330 -8.78 -6.77 -3.35
N ILE A 331 -8.56 -5.50 -3.07
CA ILE A 331 -8.67 -4.43 -4.03
C ILE A 331 -7.36 -3.66 -4.03
N THR A 332 -6.80 -3.47 -5.21
CA THR A 332 -5.67 -2.56 -5.39
C THR A 332 -6.17 -1.35 -6.15
N ALA A 333 -6.03 -0.17 -5.55
CA ALA A 333 -6.30 1.10 -6.22
C ALA A 333 -5.04 1.89 -6.46
N ILE A 334 -5.14 2.81 -7.41
CA ILE A 334 -4.22 3.92 -7.55
C ILE A 334 -4.78 5.08 -6.71
N VAL A 335 -3.98 5.60 -5.78
CA VAL A 335 -4.32 6.71 -4.87
C VAL A 335 -3.34 7.86 -4.98
#